data_AF-A0A5E7D2M1-F1
#
_entry.id   AF-A0A5E7D2M1-F1
#
_cell.length_a   1.000
_cell.length_b   1.000
_cell.length_c   1.000
_cell.angle_alpha   90.00
_cell.angle_beta   90.00
_cell.angle_gamma   90.00
#
_symmetry.space_group_name_H-M   'P 1'
#
loop_
_entity.id
_entity.type
_entity.pdbx_description
1 polymer ?
#
loop_
_entity_poly.entity_id
_entity_poly.type
_entity_poly.pdbx_seq_one_letter_code
_entity_poly.pdbx_strand_id
1 'polypeptide(L)'
;MINRLFKRRKPPQSPESTPDVRSQRPGAGELRLRGLNETLFLAPLPVYTGQAQVSRRNFSAMNETYLELGGSNYGMVELGKRLAVMIWFVLFAAFIAPGLLIMYGVIFYSENFKDPLHDLLIFFEVGIGICLLSLIPIGAYVYGMLSNVRTLAKSYPVRFNRQRREVCYIDDTTHRVLIVPWENVVAWVARSQGVTSYGAMRDYTFGMGLEDEERDTVQFILSAQPSDAHALGMWTSIRNFMEDGELVDTPNPMLAALGITLTEDELKPYEGLHTFEIERLDARALGRLDDGGGDLTAEERKRWGYSKRSHWPLRWWYVRRVIVFWKMPYLIAEWAHRKGRPTLPECVQAWSQPLPREQWAQPSPALQKANALVKTAMDKKGASFVDACKAAGLH
;
A
#
# COMPACT_ATOMS: atom_id res chain seq x y z
N MET A 1 19.65 14.45 -37.30
CA MET A 1 19.72 13.07 -36.76
C MET A 1 19.11 12.90 -35.36
N ILE A 2 18.77 13.97 -34.61
CA ILE A 2 18.29 13.87 -33.21
C ILE A 2 16.75 13.73 -33.10
N ASN A 3 15.97 14.19 -34.08
CA ASN A 3 14.49 14.09 -34.08
C ASN A 3 13.90 12.67 -34.24
N ARG A 4 14.73 11.63 -34.45
CA ARG A 4 14.26 10.23 -34.51
C ARG A 4 14.29 9.51 -33.16
N LEU A 5 14.93 10.08 -32.14
CA LEU A 5 15.05 9.46 -30.80
C LEU A 5 13.80 9.66 -29.92
N PHE A 6 12.93 10.61 -30.25
CA PHE A 6 11.70 10.91 -29.50
C PHE A 6 10.41 10.52 -30.22
N LYS A 7 10.43 9.43 -31.02
CA LYS A 7 9.17 8.79 -31.39
C LYS A 7 8.58 8.21 -30.12
N ARG A 8 7.46 8.79 -29.64
CA ARG A 8 6.55 8.17 -28.67
C ARG A 8 6.47 6.69 -29.00
N ARG A 9 7.01 5.84 -28.12
CA ARG A 9 6.70 4.40 -28.17
C ARG A 9 5.18 4.33 -28.23
N LYS A 10 4.65 3.60 -29.21
CA LYS A 10 3.24 3.19 -29.16
C LYS A 10 2.98 2.65 -27.74
N PRO A 11 1.80 2.89 -27.15
CA PRO A 11 1.47 2.27 -25.87
C PRO A 11 1.84 0.79 -25.96
N PRO A 12 2.45 0.21 -24.91
CA PRO A 12 2.76 -1.21 -24.91
C PRO A 12 1.49 -1.93 -25.36
N GLN A 13 1.63 -2.84 -26.33
CA GLN A 13 0.56 -3.79 -26.63
C GLN A 13 0.09 -4.33 -25.29
N SER A 14 -1.21 -4.21 -25.03
CA SER A 14 -1.88 -4.80 -23.89
C SER A 14 -1.30 -6.20 -23.66
N PRO A 15 -0.82 -6.53 -22.45
CA PRO A 15 -0.31 -7.87 -22.20
C PRO A 15 -1.43 -8.87 -22.49
N GLU A 16 -1.33 -9.55 -23.64
CA GLU A 16 -2.17 -10.67 -23.99
C GLU A 16 -1.82 -11.85 -23.09
N SER A 17 -2.50 -11.88 -21.94
CA SER A 17 -3.10 -13.09 -21.38
C SER A 17 -4.04 -12.68 -20.23
N THR A 18 -4.86 -11.66 -20.46
CA THR A 18 -6.05 -11.47 -19.62
C THR A 18 -6.93 -12.71 -19.76
N PRO A 19 -7.40 -13.32 -18.65
CA PRO A 19 -8.35 -14.41 -18.74
C PRO A 19 -9.55 -13.91 -19.55
N ASP A 20 -9.98 -14.70 -20.53
CA ASP A 20 -11.18 -14.39 -21.30
C ASP A 20 -12.39 -14.63 -20.40
N VAL A 21 -12.73 -13.59 -19.63
CA VAL A 21 -13.85 -13.58 -18.68
C VAL A 21 -15.18 -13.57 -19.43
N ARG A 22 -15.20 -13.12 -20.70
CA ARG A 22 -16.42 -12.92 -21.47
C ARG A 22 -16.86 -14.15 -22.24
N SER A 23 -15.96 -14.86 -22.92
CA SER A 23 -16.36 -16.08 -23.65
C SER A 23 -16.67 -17.24 -22.71
N GLN A 24 -16.05 -17.26 -21.53
CA GLN A 24 -16.27 -18.24 -20.47
C GLN A 24 -16.28 -17.55 -19.12
N ARG A 25 -17.47 -17.12 -18.68
CA ARG A 25 -17.64 -16.51 -17.35
C ARG A 25 -17.19 -17.53 -16.29
N PRO A 26 -16.14 -17.22 -15.52
CA PRO A 26 -15.59 -18.16 -14.55
C PRO A 26 -16.56 -18.36 -13.40
N GLY A 27 -16.50 -19.52 -12.74
CA GLY A 27 -17.18 -19.78 -11.47
C GLY A 27 -16.33 -19.37 -10.26
N ALA A 28 -16.97 -19.05 -9.13
CA ALA A 28 -16.23 -18.89 -7.88
C ALA A 28 -15.57 -20.21 -7.47
N GLY A 29 -14.28 -20.18 -7.14
CA GLY A 29 -13.47 -21.38 -6.85
C GLY A 29 -12.88 -22.06 -8.08
N GLU A 30 -13.12 -21.54 -9.29
CA GLU A 30 -12.47 -22.01 -10.51
C GLU A 30 -10.97 -21.74 -10.50
N LEU A 31 -10.18 -22.75 -10.87
CA LEU A 31 -8.73 -22.64 -11.02
C LEU A 31 -8.36 -22.81 -12.49
N ARG A 32 -7.85 -21.74 -13.11
CA ARG A 32 -7.31 -21.79 -14.49
C ARG A 32 -5.79 -21.83 -14.46
N LEU A 33 -5.22 -22.91 -14.99
CA LEU A 33 -3.79 -23.09 -15.17
C LEU A 33 -3.42 -22.83 -16.63
N ARG A 34 -2.51 -21.87 -16.87
CA ARG A 34 -1.94 -21.57 -18.18
C ARG A 34 -0.42 -21.53 -18.08
N GLY A 35 0.22 -22.67 -18.32
CA GLY A 35 1.67 -22.81 -18.20
C GLY A 35 2.14 -22.57 -16.76
N LEU A 36 2.95 -21.53 -16.57
CA LEU A 36 3.47 -21.11 -15.25
C LEU A 36 2.55 -20.11 -14.52
N ASN A 37 1.41 -19.77 -15.12
CA ASN A 37 0.42 -18.87 -14.54
C ASN A 37 -0.75 -19.67 -13.98
N GLU A 38 -1.11 -19.38 -12.73
CA GLU A 38 -2.24 -19.95 -12.02
C GLU A 38 -3.19 -18.80 -11.66
N THR A 39 -4.46 -18.91 -12.05
CA THR A 39 -5.48 -17.90 -11.72
C THR A 39 -6.61 -18.57 -10.97
N LEU A 40 -6.83 -18.13 -9.73
CA LEU A 40 -7.94 -18.56 -8.88
C LEU A 40 -9.03 -17.49 -8.92
N PHE A 41 -10.24 -17.87 -9.33
CA PHE A 41 -11.40 -16.99 -9.33
C PHE A 41 -12.12 -17.04 -7.99
N LEU A 42 -12.45 -15.86 -7.46
CA LEU A 42 -13.11 -15.66 -6.17
C LEU A 42 -14.56 -15.17 -6.32
N ALA A 43 -14.90 -14.61 -7.49
CA ALA A 43 -16.23 -14.20 -7.91
C ALA A 43 -16.33 -14.36 -9.44
N PRO A 44 -17.53 -14.46 -10.06
CA PRO A 44 -18.85 -13.97 -9.65
C PRO A 44 -19.48 -14.76 -8.49
N LEU A 45 -20.38 -14.11 -7.74
CA LEU A 45 -20.89 -14.52 -6.42
C LEU A 45 -19.81 -14.55 -5.32
N PRO A 46 -19.65 -13.44 -4.55
CA PRO A 46 -18.57 -13.26 -3.57
C PRO A 46 -18.76 -14.14 -2.32
N VAL A 47 -18.37 -15.41 -2.43
CA VAL A 47 -18.50 -16.39 -1.35
C VAL A 47 -17.43 -16.25 -0.26
N TYR A 48 -17.71 -16.84 0.90
CA TYR A 48 -16.80 -16.87 2.05
C TYR A 48 -15.47 -17.57 1.71
N THR A 49 -14.35 -16.90 1.99
CA THR A 49 -12.99 -17.38 1.67
C THR A 49 -12.24 -17.96 2.86
N GLY A 50 -12.69 -17.70 4.09
CA GLY A 50 -12.01 -18.13 5.33
C GLY A 50 -10.60 -17.54 5.54
N GLN A 51 -10.20 -16.53 4.77
CA GLN A 51 -8.89 -15.89 4.87
C GLN A 51 -8.92 -14.73 5.87
N ALA A 52 -7.76 -14.37 6.41
CA ALA A 52 -7.65 -13.20 7.27
C ALA A 52 -7.75 -11.91 6.44
N GLN A 53 -8.43 -10.90 6.99
CA GLN A 53 -8.50 -9.56 6.40
C GLN A 53 -7.10 -8.91 6.35
N VAL A 54 -6.82 -8.17 5.29
CA VAL A 54 -5.65 -7.28 5.25
C VAL A 54 -5.91 -6.00 6.03
N SER A 55 -4.84 -5.34 6.47
CA SER A 55 -4.89 -4.07 7.20
C SER A 55 -5.61 -2.95 6.43
N ARG A 56 -6.29 -2.06 7.18
CA ARG A 56 -7.00 -0.88 6.68
C ARG A 56 -6.15 0.04 5.84
N ARG A 57 -4.82 0.01 6.02
CA ARG A 57 -3.83 0.79 5.24
C ARG A 57 -3.92 0.57 3.73
N ASN A 58 -4.50 -0.55 3.31
CA ASN A 58 -4.72 -0.85 1.89
C ASN A 58 -5.90 -0.10 1.27
N PHE A 59 -6.76 0.50 2.09
CA PHE A 59 -7.96 1.24 1.66
C PHE A 59 -7.77 2.73 1.95
N SER A 60 -8.15 3.60 1.02
CA SER A 60 -7.94 5.07 1.15
C SER A 60 -9.01 5.79 1.96
N ALA A 61 -10.18 5.17 2.09
CA ALA A 61 -11.23 5.56 3.02
C ALA A 61 -12.12 4.34 3.28
N MET A 62 -12.65 4.23 4.51
CA MET A 62 -13.53 3.15 4.90
C MET A 62 -14.49 3.66 5.97
N ASN A 63 -15.77 3.70 5.62
CA ASN A 63 -16.88 4.14 6.46
C ASN A 63 -18.01 3.10 6.39
N GLU A 64 -19.06 3.24 7.20
CA GLU A 64 -20.23 2.35 7.17
C GLU A 64 -20.97 2.29 5.82
N THR A 65 -20.80 3.31 4.97
CA THR A 65 -21.47 3.43 3.67
C THR A 65 -20.63 2.86 2.53
N TYR A 66 -19.37 3.28 2.45
CA TYR A 66 -18.47 2.94 1.35
C TYR A 66 -17.04 2.63 1.79
N LEU A 67 -16.37 1.83 0.97
CA LEU A 67 -14.95 1.53 1.03
C LEU A 67 -14.28 2.00 -0.27
N GLU A 68 -13.11 2.61 -0.15
CA GLU A 68 -12.32 3.09 -1.29
C GLU A 68 -11.04 2.27 -1.46
N LEU A 69 -10.88 1.70 -2.65
CA LEU A 69 -9.67 1.03 -3.08
C LEU A 69 -8.87 1.95 -4.02
N GLY A 70 -7.57 2.10 -3.74
CA GLY A 70 -6.68 2.98 -4.50
C GLY A 70 -6.64 4.42 -3.96
N GLY A 71 -5.73 5.23 -4.51
CA GLY A 71 -5.54 6.62 -4.06
C GLY A 71 -4.89 6.74 -2.66
N SER A 72 -4.20 5.69 -2.18
CA SER A 72 -3.39 5.77 -0.98
C SER A 72 -2.04 6.45 -1.28
N ASN A 73 -1.51 7.18 -0.31
CA ASN A 73 -0.19 7.82 -0.40
C ASN A 73 0.87 7.07 0.43
N TYR A 74 0.58 5.83 0.85
CA TYR A 74 1.52 5.02 1.63
C TYR A 74 2.83 4.83 0.89
N GLY A 75 3.94 4.96 1.62
CA GLY A 75 5.29 4.96 1.07
C GLY A 75 5.81 6.34 0.65
N MET A 76 4.98 7.39 0.58
CA MET A 76 5.44 8.75 0.26
C MET A 76 6.38 9.29 1.34
N VAL A 77 6.14 8.99 2.61
CA VAL A 77 7.05 9.36 3.70
C VAL A 77 8.40 8.68 3.53
N GLU A 78 8.41 7.39 3.15
CA GLU A 78 9.65 6.65 2.92
C GLU A 78 10.42 7.16 1.69
N LEU A 79 9.73 7.55 0.62
CA LEU A 79 10.36 8.24 -0.51
C LEU A 79 11.01 9.56 -0.08
N GLY A 80 10.32 10.35 0.75
CA GLY A 80 10.86 11.60 1.29
C GLY A 80 12.07 11.38 2.21
N LYS A 81 12.04 10.35 3.07
CA LYS A 81 13.17 9.97 3.93
C LYS A 81 14.38 9.53 3.09
N ARG A 82 14.18 8.75 2.02
CA ARG A 82 15.26 8.33 1.10
C ARG A 82 15.88 9.51 0.35
N LEU A 83 15.06 10.46 -0.09
CA LEU A 83 15.55 11.70 -0.71
C LEU A 83 16.46 12.49 0.25
N ALA A 84 16.07 12.63 1.51
CA ALA A 84 16.90 13.31 2.52
C ALA A 84 18.25 12.61 2.71
N VAL A 85 18.27 11.28 2.77
CA VAL A 85 19.52 10.50 2.87
C VAL A 85 20.39 10.69 1.62
N MET A 86 19.81 10.71 0.42
CA MET A 86 20.56 10.99 -0.81
C MET A 86 21.22 12.37 -0.80
N ILE A 87 20.50 13.41 -0.32
CA ILE A 87 21.05 14.76 -0.18
C ILE A 87 22.21 14.77 0.81
N TRP A 88 22.07 14.11 1.97
CA TRP A 88 23.16 14.00 2.94
C TRP A 88 24.37 13.27 2.39
N PHE A 89 24.17 12.22 1.58
CA PHE A 89 25.27 11.51 0.97
C PHE A 89 26.07 12.41 0.02
N VAL A 90 25.39 13.24 -0.78
CA VAL A 90 26.04 14.22 -1.66
C VAL A 90 26.75 15.30 -0.86
N LEU A 91 26.14 15.85 0.20
CA LEU A 91 26.79 16.84 1.07
C LEU A 91 28.00 16.26 1.80
N PHE A 92 27.90 15.02 2.27
CA PHE A 92 29.02 14.31 2.89
C PHE A 92 30.17 14.14 1.90
N ALA A 93 29.88 13.69 0.66
CA ALA A 93 30.90 13.53 -0.38
C ALA A 93 31.54 14.86 -0.80
N ALA A 94 30.77 15.96 -0.82
CA ALA A 94 31.27 17.28 -1.20
C ALA A 94 32.11 17.95 -0.11
N PHE A 95 31.72 17.84 1.17
CA PHE A 95 32.28 18.66 2.24
C PHE A 95 32.95 17.89 3.38
N ILE A 96 32.55 16.65 3.65
CA ILE A 96 33.08 15.89 4.80
C ILE A 96 34.17 14.92 4.34
N ALA A 97 33.93 14.19 3.26
CA ALA A 97 34.88 13.22 2.73
C ALA A 97 36.25 13.85 2.36
N PRO A 98 36.32 15.02 1.69
CA PRO A 98 37.60 15.67 1.42
C PRO A 98 38.37 16.02 2.69
N GLY A 99 37.68 16.53 3.72
CA GLY A 99 38.30 16.85 5.01
C GLY A 99 38.84 15.62 5.73
N LEU A 100 38.11 14.50 5.71
CA LEU A 100 38.58 13.22 6.27
C LEU A 100 39.77 12.65 5.48
N LEU A 101 39.77 12.77 4.15
CA LEU A 101 40.86 12.31 3.30
C LEU A 101 42.15 13.09 3.55
N ILE A 102 42.08 14.43 3.65
CA ILE A 102 43.24 15.26 3.98
C ILE A 102 43.72 14.99 5.40
N MET A 103 42.81 14.88 6.37
CA MET A 103 43.17 14.54 7.75
C MET A 103 43.92 13.20 7.83
N TYR A 104 43.41 12.18 7.14
CA TYR A 104 44.07 10.88 7.02
C TYR A 104 45.43 11.00 6.32
N GLY A 105 45.49 11.75 5.21
CA GLY A 105 46.71 12.01 4.46
C GLY A 105 47.81 12.68 5.30
N VAL A 106 47.47 13.68 6.11
CA VAL A 106 48.42 14.38 7.00
C VAL A 106 48.94 13.45 8.10
N ILE A 107 48.10 12.56 8.65
CA ILE A 107 48.49 11.67 9.74
C ILE A 107 49.43 10.56 9.26
N PHE A 108 49.17 9.97 8.10
CA PHE A 108 49.88 8.77 7.62
C PHE A 108 50.89 9.04 6.50
N TYR A 109 50.73 10.13 5.75
CA TYR A 109 51.52 10.47 4.56
C TYR A 109 51.87 11.96 4.53
N SER A 110 52.37 12.48 5.66
CA SER A 110 52.65 13.91 5.86
C SER A 110 53.57 14.52 4.79
N GLU A 111 54.47 13.74 4.19
CA GLU A 111 55.39 14.18 3.14
C GLU A 111 54.67 14.67 1.86
N ASN A 112 53.46 14.14 1.58
CA ASN A 112 52.68 14.47 0.40
C ASN A 112 51.79 15.71 0.57
N PHE A 113 51.55 16.16 1.81
CA PHE A 113 50.63 17.26 2.14
C PHE A 113 51.40 18.41 2.81
N LYS A 114 52.20 19.12 2.02
CA LYS A 114 53.02 20.24 2.50
C LYS A 114 52.18 21.46 2.91
N ASP A 115 51.09 21.71 2.18
CA ASP A 115 50.17 22.81 2.42
C ASP A 115 48.73 22.28 2.57
N PRO A 116 48.39 21.64 3.72
CA PRO A 116 47.14 20.90 3.88
C PRO A 116 45.89 21.77 3.73
N LEU A 117 45.97 23.08 3.99
CA LEU A 117 44.87 24.01 3.78
C LEU A 117 44.60 24.29 2.30
N HIS A 118 45.66 24.40 1.48
CA HIS A 118 45.52 24.63 0.05
C HIS A 118 45.03 23.37 -0.65
N ASP A 119 45.58 22.21 -0.28
CA ASP A 119 45.14 20.91 -0.77
C ASP A 119 43.66 20.66 -0.42
N LEU A 120 43.23 20.99 0.80
CA LEU A 120 41.84 20.88 1.21
C LEU A 120 40.89 21.72 0.32
N LEU A 121 41.28 22.95 -0.03
CA LEU A 121 40.47 23.81 -0.90
C LEU A 121 40.35 23.24 -2.31
N ILE A 122 41.44 22.70 -2.87
CA ILE A 122 41.43 22.04 -4.19
C ILE A 122 40.50 20.82 -4.15
N PHE A 123 40.60 19.99 -3.11
CA PHE A 123 39.74 18.82 -2.97
C PHE A 123 38.26 19.18 -2.76
N PHE A 124 37.96 20.29 -2.07
CA PHE A 124 36.60 20.81 -2.00
C PHE A 124 36.10 21.31 -3.36
N GLU A 125 36.90 22.05 -4.11
CA GLU A 125 36.53 22.53 -5.44
C GLU A 125 36.20 21.36 -6.38
N VAL A 126 37.06 20.34 -6.41
CA VAL A 126 36.84 19.12 -7.19
C VAL A 126 35.63 18.34 -6.68
N GLY A 127 35.51 18.18 -5.36
CA GLY A 127 34.40 17.45 -4.72
C GLY A 127 33.04 18.08 -5.01
N ILE A 128 32.94 19.41 -4.90
CA ILE A 128 31.75 20.17 -5.26
C ILE A 128 31.46 20.04 -6.75
N GLY A 129 32.48 20.18 -7.61
CA GLY A 129 32.35 20.04 -9.07
C GLY A 129 31.75 18.69 -9.48
N ILE A 130 32.21 17.59 -8.89
CA ILE A 130 31.68 16.25 -9.14
C ILE A 130 30.25 16.11 -8.58
N CYS A 131 30.03 16.61 -7.37
CA CYS A 131 28.72 16.52 -6.70
C CYS A 131 27.63 17.32 -7.40
N LEU A 132 27.95 18.38 -8.14
CA LEU A 132 26.98 19.11 -8.96
C LEU A 132 26.32 18.20 -10.01
N LEU A 133 27.02 17.19 -10.53
CA LEU A 133 26.43 16.21 -11.45
C LEU A 133 25.34 15.37 -10.78
N SER A 134 25.37 15.23 -9.44
CA SER A 134 24.35 14.50 -8.67
C SER A 134 23.01 15.25 -8.57
N LEU A 135 22.95 16.52 -9.00
CA LEU A 135 21.68 17.24 -9.12
C LEU A 135 20.75 16.61 -10.17
N ILE A 136 21.30 15.98 -11.21
CA ILE A 136 20.52 15.32 -12.25
C ILE A 136 19.74 14.11 -11.68
N PRO A 137 20.37 13.10 -11.03
CA PRO A 137 19.63 11.98 -10.45
C PRO A 137 18.72 12.41 -9.30
N ILE A 138 19.10 13.38 -8.48
CA ILE A 138 18.22 13.94 -7.44
C ILE A 138 16.99 14.59 -8.06
N GLY A 139 17.19 15.41 -9.11
CA GLY A 139 16.10 16.04 -9.85
C GLY A 139 15.17 15.02 -10.50
N ALA A 140 15.71 13.95 -11.08
CA ALA A 140 14.92 12.85 -11.65
C ALA A 140 14.11 12.11 -10.56
N TYR A 141 14.69 11.90 -9.38
CA TYR A 141 13.99 11.29 -8.26
C TYR A 141 12.84 12.17 -7.75
N VAL A 142 13.10 13.46 -7.55
CA VAL A 142 12.07 14.44 -7.15
C VAL A 142 10.97 14.53 -8.21
N TYR A 143 11.35 14.54 -9.49
CA TYR A 143 10.40 14.51 -10.59
C TYR A 143 9.52 13.26 -10.53
N GLY A 144 10.11 12.07 -10.36
CA GLY A 144 9.36 10.80 -10.23
C GLY A 144 8.39 10.82 -9.04
N MET A 145 8.85 11.32 -7.90
CA MET A 145 8.02 11.47 -6.69
C MET A 145 6.84 12.41 -6.94
N LEU A 146 7.06 13.58 -7.55
CA LEU A 146 6.01 14.56 -7.85
C LEU A 146 5.11 14.16 -9.02
N SER A 147 5.64 13.45 -10.02
CA SER A 147 4.85 12.93 -11.12
C SER A 147 3.86 11.88 -10.63
N ASN A 148 4.26 11.06 -9.65
CA ASN A 148 3.36 10.10 -9.02
C ASN A 148 2.19 10.79 -8.30
N VAL A 149 2.43 11.94 -7.66
CA VAL A 149 1.33 12.75 -7.08
C VAL A 149 0.39 13.25 -8.17
N ARG A 150 0.91 13.66 -9.33
CA ARG A 150 0.08 14.09 -10.46
C ARG A 150 -0.70 12.94 -11.10
N THR A 151 -0.14 11.74 -11.15
CA THR A 151 -0.88 10.57 -11.66
C THR A 151 -1.95 10.16 -10.66
N LEU A 152 -1.64 10.12 -9.36
CA LEU A 152 -2.63 9.89 -8.29
C LEU A 152 -3.76 10.92 -8.34
N ALA A 153 -3.44 12.20 -8.55
CA ALA A 153 -4.43 13.27 -8.68
C ALA A 153 -5.38 13.11 -9.88
N LYS A 154 -5.02 12.28 -10.86
CA LYS A 154 -5.86 11.97 -12.04
C LYS A 154 -6.57 10.63 -11.91
N SER A 155 -6.05 9.73 -11.08
CA SER A 155 -6.60 8.40 -10.92
C SER A 155 -7.68 8.37 -9.87
N TYR A 156 -8.88 7.97 -10.28
CA TYR A 156 -10.01 7.89 -9.37
C TYR A 156 -9.96 6.59 -8.55
N PRO A 157 -10.24 6.65 -7.24
CA PRO A 157 -10.36 5.44 -6.44
C PRO A 157 -11.62 4.66 -6.83
N VAL A 158 -11.53 3.33 -6.75
CA VAL A 158 -12.69 2.45 -6.92
C VAL A 158 -13.48 2.46 -5.63
N ARG A 159 -14.78 2.75 -5.70
CA ARG A 159 -15.65 2.82 -4.52
C ARG A 159 -16.60 1.64 -4.46
N PHE A 160 -16.69 1.02 -3.30
CA PHE A 160 -17.62 -0.07 -3.00
C PHE A 160 -18.68 0.48 -2.06
N ASN A 161 -19.96 0.47 -2.44
CA ASN A 161 -21.05 0.91 -1.58
C ASN A 161 -21.81 -0.30 -1.07
N ARG A 162 -21.72 -0.51 0.24
CA ARG A 162 -22.34 -1.64 0.93
C ARG A 162 -23.87 -1.55 0.89
N GLN A 163 -24.42 -0.36 1.15
CA GLN A 163 -25.86 -0.15 1.31
C GLN A 163 -26.62 -0.37 -0.01
N ARG A 164 -25.98 0.02 -1.13
CA ARG A 164 -26.52 -0.21 -2.48
C ARG A 164 -26.10 -1.56 -3.08
N ARG A 165 -25.09 -2.22 -2.51
CA ARG A 165 -24.44 -3.43 -3.05
C ARG A 165 -23.95 -3.21 -4.49
N GLU A 166 -23.22 -2.13 -4.70
CA GLU A 166 -22.74 -1.68 -6.01
C GLU A 166 -21.28 -1.23 -5.93
N VAL A 167 -20.56 -1.34 -7.05
CA VAL A 167 -19.18 -0.89 -7.21
C VAL A 167 -19.13 0.20 -8.27
N CYS A 168 -18.57 1.35 -7.90
CA CYS A 168 -18.38 2.50 -8.76
C CYS A 168 -16.91 2.61 -9.19
N TYR A 169 -16.70 2.60 -10.49
CA TYR A 169 -15.43 2.88 -11.14
C TYR A 169 -15.57 4.16 -11.99
N ILE A 170 -14.52 4.96 -12.04
CA ILE A 170 -14.48 6.16 -12.88
C ILE A 170 -13.25 6.02 -13.76
N ASP A 171 -13.46 6.14 -15.07
CA ASP A 171 -12.36 6.13 -16.03
C ASP A 171 -11.57 7.44 -15.95
N ASP A 172 -10.28 7.33 -15.69
CA ASP A 172 -9.33 8.45 -15.56
C ASP A 172 -9.25 9.32 -16.83
N THR A 173 -9.57 8.76 -18.00
CA THR A 173 -9.44 9.44 -19.29
C THR A 173 -10.76 10.00 -19.81
N THR A 174 -11.84 9.23 -19.71
CA THR A 174 -13.16 9.65 -20.22
C THR A 174 -14.03 10.30 -19.14
N HIS A 175 -13.64 10.22 -17.87
CA HIS A 175 -14.42 10.64 -16.71
C HIS A 175 -15.82 10.02 -16.64
N ARG A 176 -16.06 8.93 -17.38
CA ARG A 176 -17.31 8.18 -17.33
C ARG A 176 -17.36 7.36 -16.05
N VAL A 177 -18.55 7.38 -15.44
CA VAL A 177 -18.86 6.63 -14.24
C VAL A 177 -19.47 5.29 -14.67
N LEU A 178 -18.89 4.19 -14.20
CA LEU A 178 -19.37 2.84 -14.38
C LEU A 178 -19.80 2.31 -13.01
N ILE A 179 -21.08 1.97 -12.86
CA ILE A 179 -21.64 1.39 -11.64
C ILE A 179 -22.07 -0.04 -11.96
N VAL A 180 -21.51 -1.01 -11.26
CA VAL A 180 -21.77 -2.44 -11.47
C VAL A 180 -22.32 -3.05 -10.18
N PRO A 181 -23.38 -3.89 -10.25
CA PRO A 181 -23.86 -4.63 -9.08
C PRO A 181 -22.75 -5.51 -8.49
N TRP A 182 -22.65 -5.54 -7.17
CA TRP A 182 -21.59 -6.26 -6.45
C TRP A 182 -21.50 -7.74 -6.81
N GLU A 183 -22.64 -8.40 -7.04
CA GLU A 183 -22.70 -9.82 -7.39
C GLU A 183 -22.26 -10.12 -8.84
N ASN A 184 -22.23 -9.09 -9.70
CA ASN A 184 -21.75 -9.19 -11.08
C ASN A 184 -20.23 -9.01 -11.19
N VAL A 185 -19.58 -8.49 -10.16
CA VAL A 185 -18.12 -8.28 -10.14
C VAL A 185 -17.41 -9.63 -10.19
N VAL A 186 -16.48 -9.75 -11.14
CA VAL A 186 -15.58 -10.90 -11.23
C VAL A 186 -14.28 -10.53 -10.54
N ALA A 187 -13.80 -11.36 -9.63
CA ALA A 187 -12.55 -11.13 -8.91
C ALA A 187 -11.67 -12.36 -8.96
N TRP A 188 -10.36 -12.18 -9.07
CA TRP A 188 -9.40 -13.28 -9.13
C TRP A 188 -8.07 -12.91 -8.49
N VAL A 189 -7.33 -13.94 -8.14
CA VAL A 189 -5.92 -13.85 -7.74
C VAL A 189 -5.11 -14.61 -8.79
N ALA A 190 -4.24 -13.87 -9.48
CA ALA A 190 -3.30 -14.43 -10.43
C ALA A 190 -1.94 -14.56 -9.78
N ARG A 191 -1.35 -15.75 -9.90
CA ARG A 191 0.03 -16.07 -9.57
C ARG A 191 0.77 -16.33 -10.88
N SER A 192 1.79 -15.53 -11.17
CA SER A 192 2.67 -15.74 -12.31
C SER A 192 4.06 -16.14 -11.82
N GLN A 193 4.68 -17.12 -12.47
CA GLN A 193 6.05 -17.52 -12.16
C GLN A 193 6.95 -17.27 -13.38
N GLY A 194 7.90 -16.36 -13.22
CA GLY A 194 8.98 -16.10 -14.17
C GLY A 194 10.23 -16.88 -13.81
N VAL A 195 10.73 -17.72 -14.72
CA VAL A 195 12.00 -18.43 -14.52
C VAL A 195 13.12 -17.68 -15.24
N THR A 196 14.13 -17.25 -14.48
CA THR A 196 15.33 -16.59 -15.03
C THR A 196 16.57 -17.42 -14.70
N SER A 197 17.71 -17.11 -15.34
CA SER A 197 19.01 -17.73 -15.03
C SER A 197 19.45 -17.56 -13.58
N TYR A 198 18.88 -16.58 -12.86
CA TYR A 198 19.21 -16.26 -11.47
C TYR A 198 18.20 -16.82 -10.46
N GLY A 199 17.14 -17.50 -10.93
CA GLY A 199 16.12 -18.09 -10.07
C GLY A 199 14.69 -17.86 -10.59
N ALA A 200 13.73 -18.46 -9.88
CA ALA A 200 12.31 -18.27 -10.14
C ALA A 200 11.78 -17.09 -9.32
N MET A 201 11.20 -16.10 -10.00
CA MET A 201 10.44 -15.01 -9.39
C MET A 201 8.94 -15.32 -9.49
N ARG A 202 8.20 -14.97 -8.44
CA ARG A 202 6.74 -15.14 -8.38
C ARG A 202 6.09 -13.78 -8.17
N ASP A 203 5.16 -13.45 -9.06
CA ASP A 203 4.35 -12.25 -8.96
C ASP A 203 2.92 -12.63 -8.60
N TYR A 204 2.33 -11.90 -7.66
CA TYR A 204 0.96 -12.08 -7.22
C TYR A 204 0.17 -10.82 -7.57
N THR A 205 -0.97 -11.00 -8.24
CA THR A 205 -1.83 -9.90 -8.66
C THR A 205 -3.26 -10.18 -8.23
N PHE A 206 -3.84 -9.26 -7.49
CA PHE A 206 -5.28 -9.21 -7.25
C PHE A 206 -5.93 -8.46 -8.41
N GLY A 207 -6.92 -9.08 -9.05
CA GLY A 207 -7.61 -8.52 -10.20
C GLY A 207 -9.12 -8.49 -9.99
N MET A 208 -9.78 -7.48 -10.54
CA MET A 208 -11.23 -7.41 -10.66
C MET A 208 -11.62 -7.00 -12.09
N GLY A 209 -12.73 -7.55 -12.55
CA GLY A 209 -13.36 -7.27 -13.83
C GLY A 209 -14.73 -6.67 -13.58
N LEU A 210 -14.94 -5.45 -14.06
CA LEU A 210 -16.21 -4.75 -14.04
C LEU A 210 -16.79 -4.77 -15.45
N GLU A 211 -17.88 -5.51 -15.62
CA GLU A 211 -18.57 -5.62 -16.90
C GLU A 211 -19.39 -4.34 -17.15
N ASP A 212 -19.18 -3.72 -18.30
CA ASP A 212 -19.91 -2.56 -18.79
C ASP A 212 -20.90 -3.02 -19.85
N GLU A 213 -22.16 -3.18 -19.45
CA GLU A 213 -23.25 -3.65 -20.31
C GLU A 213 -23.53 -2.68 -21.47
N GLU A 214 -23.34 -1.36 -21.27
CA GLU A 214 -23.68 -0.36 -22.29
C GLU A 214 -22.74 -0.38 -23.50
N ARG A 215 -21.44 -0.63 -23.26
CA ARG A 215 -20.41 -0.63 -24.32
C ARG A 215 -20.00 -2.02 -24.74
N ASP A 216 -20.52 -3.03 -24.06
CA ASP A 216 -20.04 -4.39 -24.17
C ASP A 216 -18.50 -4.41 -24.00
N THR A 217 -17.98 -3.88 -22.88
CA THR A 217 -16.54 -3.97 -22.51
C THR A 217 -16.35 -4.45 -21.07
N VAL A 218 -15.15 -4.92 -20.71
CA VAL A 218 -14.78 -5.21 -19.30
C VAL A 218 -13.65 -4.29 -18.89
N GLN A 219 -13.85 -3.57 -17.78
CA GLN A 219 -12.80 -2.78 -17.15
C GLN A 219 -12.04 -3.65 -16.14
N PHE A 220 -10.73 -3.75 -16.34
CA PHE A 220 -9.84 -4.54 -15.50
C PHE A 220 -9.14 -3.65 -14.48
N ILE A 221 -9.32 -3.94 -13.20
CA ILE A 221 -8.59 -3.31 -12.10
C ILE A 221 -7.57 -4.32 -11.60
N LEU A 222 -6.28 -4.02 -11.78
CA LEU A 222 -5.18 -4.90 -11.38
C LEU A 222 -4.35 -4.23 -10.28
N SER A 223 -4.09 -4.98 -9.21
CA SER A 223 -3.28 -4.54 -8.09
C SER A 223 -2.21 -5.59 -7.78
N ALA A 224 -0.94 -5.22 -7.90
CA ALA A 224 0.17 -6.07 -7.52
C ALA A 224 0.22 -6.24 -6.00
N GLN A 225 0.41 -7.46 -5.54
CA GLN A 225 0.40 -7.84 -4.13
C GLN A 225 1.69 -8.58 -3.77
N PRO A 226 2.20 -8.44 -2.53
CA PRO A 226 3.46 -9.05 -2.13
C PRO A 226 3.37 -10.57 -1.96
N SER A 227 2.16 -11.11 -1.71
CA SER A 227 1.93 -12.55 -1.62
C SER A 227 0.48 -12.92 -1.96
N ASP A 228 0.22 -14.22 -2.08
CA ASP A 228 -1.13 -14.78 -2.24
C ASP A 228 -2.04 -14.49 -1.05
N ALA A 229 -1.55 -14.65 0.18
CA ALA A 229 -2.30 -14.32 1.39
C ALA A 229 -2.73 -12.84 1.41
N HIS A 230 -1.90 -11.92 0.92
CA HIS A 230 -2.27 -10.51 0.82
C HIS A 230 -3.33 -10.28 -0.26
N ALA A 231 -3.21 -10.93 -1.42
CA ALA A 231 -4.19 -10.83 -2.50
C ALA A 231 -5.56 -11.40 -2.10
N LEU A 232 -5.57 -12.58 -1.47
CA LEU A 232 -6.79 -13.21 -0.94
C LEU A 232 -7.38 -12.41 0.24
N GLY A 233 -6.53 -11.91 1.13
CA GLY A 233 -6.94 -11.09 2.26
C GLY A 233 -7.51 -9.75 1.82
N MET A 234 -7.00 -9.14 0.73
CA MET A 234 -7.57 -7.94 0.11
C MET A 234 -9.02 -8.17 -0.31
N TRP A 235 -9.26 -9.23 -1.08
CA TRP A 235 -10.62 -9.60 -1.46
C TRP A 235 -11.51 -9.87 -0.26
N THR A 236 -10.97 -10.57 0.74
CA THR A 236 -11.72 -10.92 1.96
C THR A 236 -12.10 -9.68 2.77
N SER A 237 -11.23 -8.68 2.86
CA SER A 237 -11.56 -7.39 3.48
C SER A 237 -12.68 -6.66 2.74
N ILE A 238 -12.62 -6.59 1.40
CA ILE A 238 -13.69 -5.98 0.59
C ILE A 238 -15.01 -6.74 0.78
N ARG A 239 -14.96 -8.08 0.73
CA ARG A 239 -16.14 -8.94 0.85
C ARG A 239 -16.78 -8.88 2.23
N ASN A 240 -16.01 -8.95 3.31
CA ASN A 240 -16.54 -8.81 4.67
C ASN A 240 -17.12 -7.40 4.91
N PHE A 241 -16.53 -6.36 4.33
CA PHE A 241 -17.13 -5.03 4.35
C PHE A 241 -18.49 -5.01 3.63
N MET A 242 -18.57 -5.59 2.43
CA MET A 242 -19.79 -5.58 1.61
C MET A 242 -20.91 -6.49 2.15
N GLU A 243 -20.58 -7.65 2.74
CA GLU A 243 -21.55 -8.62 3.25
C GLU A 243 -21.84 -8.40 4.73
N ASP A 244 -20.79 -8.47 5.56
CA ASP A 244 -20.93 -8.53 7.02
C ASP A 244 -20.93 -7.14 7.66
N GLY A 245 -20.47 -6.10 6.93
CA GLY A 245 -20.30 -4.74 7.46
C GLY A 245 -19.14 -4.63 8.43
N GLU A 246 -18.26 -5.63 8.47
CA GLU A 246 -17.10 -5.63 9.36
C GLU A 246 -16.08 -4.61 8.88
N LEU A 247 -15.78 -3.64 9.75
CA LEU A 247 -14.64 -2.78 9.56
C LEU A 247 -13.36 -3.58 9.84
N VAL A 248 -12.35 -3.38 9.00
CA VAL A 248 -11.04 -4.04 9.12
C VAL A 248 -10.36 -3.77 10.47
N ASP A 249 -10.76 -2.71 11.16
CA ASP A 249 -10.22 -2.33 12.47
C ASP A 249 -10.96 -2.97 13.65
N THR A 250 -11.89 -3.89 13.41
CA THR A 250 -12.41 -4.73 14.51
C THR A 250 -11.19 -5.38 15.18
N PRO A 251 -10.89 -5.03 16.45
CA PRO A 251 -9.65 -5.48 17.04
C PRO A 251 -9.73 -7.00 17.08
N ASN A 252 -8.71 -7.66 16.52
CA ASN A 252 -8.60 -9.11 16.61
C ASN A 252 -8.91 -9.50 18.07
N PRO A 253 -9.78 -10.48 18.34
CA PRO A 253 -10.15 -10.86 19.70
C PRO A 253 -8.94 -10.99 20.64
N MET A 254 -7.79 -11.42 20.10
CA MET A 254 -6.51 -11.47 20.80
C MET A 254 -5.90 -10.09 21.13
N LEU A 255 -5.94 -9.12 20.20
CA LEU A 255 -5.48 -7.74 20.43
C LEU A 255 -6.40 -7.01 21.41
N ALA A 256 -7.72 -7.21 21.28
CA ALA A 256 -8.71 -6.70 22.23
C ALA A 256 -8.46 -7.28 23.64
N ALA A 257 -8.21 -8.58 23.74
CA ALA A 257 -7.89 -9.25 25.01
C ALA A 257 -6.57 -8.76 25.64
N LEU A 258 -5.63 -8.30 24.81
CA LEU A 258 -4.38 -7.67 25.26
C LEU A 258 -4.55 -6.18 25.60
N GLY A 259 -5.76 -5.63 25.49
CA GLY A 259 -6.03 -4.20 25.75
C GLY A 259 -5.39 -3.24 24.74
N ILE A 260 -4.92 -3.76 23.60
CA ILE A 260 -4.27 -2.96 22.55
C ILE A 260 -5.38 -2.41 21.66
N THR A 261 -5.76 -1.16 21.90
CA THR A 261 -6.68 -0.42 21.04
C THR A 261 -5.88 0.50 20.14
N LEU A 262 -6.19 0.49 18.85
CA LEU A 262 -5.58 1.41 17.88
C LEU A 262 -6.18 2.80 18.08
N THR A 263 -5.32 3.81 18.11
CA THR A 263 -5.75 5.21 18.24
C THR A 263 -6.39 5.69 16.93
N GLU A 264 -7.33 6.64 16.98
CA GLU A 264 -7.96 7.21 15.77
C GLU A 264 -6.94 7.70 14.71
N ASP A 265 -5.81 8.26 15.16
CA ASP A 265 -4.71 8.66 14.29
C ASP A 265 -4.02 7.49 13.58
N GLU A 266 -3.93 6.32 14.23
CA GLU A 266 -3.35 5.10 13.65
C GLU A 266 -4.27 4.43 12.63
N LEU A 267 -5.58 4.72 12.71
CA LEU A 267 -6.60 4.24 11.80
C LEU A 267 -6.73 5.09 10.52
N LYS A 268 -6.00 6.22 10.44
CA LYS A 268 -6.01 7.06 9.25
C LYS A 268 -5.44 6.29 8.05
N PRO A 269 -6.15 6.30 6.90
CA PRO A 269 -5.81 5.49 5.73
C PRO A 269 -4.69 6.07 4.84
N TYR A 270 -3.94 7.06 5.34
CA TYR A 270 -2.95 7.80 4.58
C TYR A 270 -1.75 8.12 5.46
N GLU A 271 -0.59 8.41 4.88
CA GLU A 271 0.58 8.90 5.61
C GLU A 271 0.61 10.43 5.68
N GLY A 272 1.02 10.99 6.80
CA GLY A 272 1.11 12.44 6.96
C GLY A 272 1.73 12.85 8.29
N LEU A 273 1.37 14.02 8.81
CA LEU A 273 1.91 14.50 10.08
C LEU A 273 1.57 13.59 11.27
N HIS A 274 0.40 12.96 11.26
CA HIS A 274 0.01 12.00 12.31
C HIS A 274 0.98 10.80 12.35
N THR A 275 1.52 10.35 11.21
CA THR A 275 2.51 9.28 11.14
C THR A 275 3.80 9.63 11.88
N PHE A 276 4.19 10.91 11.91
CA PHE A 276 5.35 11.36 12.70
C PHE A 276 5.09 11.14 14.20
N GLU A 277 3.89 11.45 14.67
CA GLU A 277 3.53 11.29 16.08
C GLU A 277 3.38 9.81 16.46
N ILE A 278 2.81 8.98 15.57
CA ILE A 278 2.74 7.52 15.75
C ILE A 278 4.13 6.93 15.89
N GLU A 279 5.04 7.20 14.96
CA GLU A 279 6.41 6.68 15.03
C GLU A 279 7.16 7.17 16.29
N ARG A 280 6.81 8.35 16.82
CA ARG A 280 7.34 8.86 18.09
C ARG A 280 6.81 8.05 19.28
N LEU A 281 5.51 7.77 19.30
CA LEU A 281 4.87 6.94 20.32
C LEU A 281 5.43 5.52 20.29
N ASP A 282 5.62 4.94 19.10
CA ASP A 282 6.29 3.65 18.93
C ASP A 282 7.70 3.65 19.54
N ALA A 283 8.49 4.71 19.30
CA ALA A 283 9.82 4.84 19.90
C ALA A 283 9.78 4.95 21.43
N ARG A 284 8.75 5.58 22.00
CA ARG A 284 8.53 5.62 23.46
C ARG A 284 8.10 4.25 24.00
N ALA A 285 7.23 3.55 23.27
CA ALA A 285 6.77 2.21 23.59
C ALA A 285 7.93 1.19 23.59
N LEU A 286 8.84 1.28 22.61
CA LEU A 286 10.10 0.50 22.57
C LEU A 286 10.99 0.80 23.78
N GLY A 287 11.01 2.04 24.25
CA GLY A 287 11.70 2.46 25.47
C GLY A 287 10.98 2.10 26.78
N ARG A 288 9.76 1.53 26.70
CA ARG A 288 8.86 1.24 27.83
C ARG A 288 8.62 2.48 28.71
N LEU A 289 8.50 3.64 28.06
CA LEU A 289 8.35 4.93 28.73
C LEU A 289 6.90 5.21 29.15
N ASP A 290 5.94 4.59 28.46
CA ASP A 290 4.50 4.82 28.64
C ASP A 290 3.79 3.62 29.31
N ASP A 291 4.52 2.79 30.05
CA ASP A 291 3.92 1.69 30.79
C ASP A 291 3.38 2.14 32.16
N GLY A 292 2.39 1.43 32.69
CA GLY A 292 1.68 1.77 33.94
C GLY A 292 2.56 1.81 35.21
N GLY A 293 3.84 1.49 35.11
CA GLY A 293 4.83 1.63 36.18
C GLY A 293 5.59 2.96 36.15
N GLY A 294 4.93 4.05 35.71
CA GLY A 294 5.42 5.44 35.65
C GLY A 294 6.25 5.84 36.85
N ASP A 295 5.65 5.65 38.02
CA ASP A 295 6.10 6.20 39.30
C ASP A 295 7.01 5.25 40.09
N LEU A 296 7.22 4.03 39.58
CA LEU A 296 8.00 3.00 40.25
C LEU A 296 9.50 3.27 40.10
N THR A 297 10.24 3.15 41.20
CA THR A 297 11.70 3.15 41.16
C THR A 297 12.24 1.90 40.44
N ALA A 298 13.51 1.92 40.02
CA ALA A 298 14.10 0.81 39.27
C ALA A 298 14.07 -0.54 40.03
N GLU A 299 14.17 -0.49 41.37
CA GLU A 299 14.12 -1.67 42.23
C GLU A 299 12.70 -2.21 42.37
N GLU A 300 11.72 -1.34 42.61
CA GLU A 300 10.31 -1.71 42.65
C GLU A 300 9.87 -2.28 41.30
N ARG A 301 10.29 -1.66 40.20
CA ARG A 301 10.02 -2.14 38.84
C ARG A 301 10.50 -3.56 38.63
N LYS A 302 11.71 -3.90 39.11
CA LYS A 302 12.24 -5.27 39.08
C LYS A 302 11.44 -6.23 39.96
N ARG A 303 11.02 -5.78 41.15
CA ARG A 303 10.21 -6.56 42.10
C ARG A 303 8.84 -6.95 41.52
N TRP A 304 8.21 -6.03 40.80
CA TRP A 304 6.90 -6.24 40.16
C TRP A 304 7.00 -6.85 38.75
N GLY A 305 8.20 -7.28 38.31
CA GLY A 305 8.39 -7.99 37.04
C GLY A 305 8.41 -7.10 35.79
N TYR A 306 8.50 -5.78 35.95
CA TYR A 306 8.61 -4.85 34.83
C TYR A 306 10.04 -4.82 34.26
N SER A 307 10.13 -4.69 32.93
CA SER A 307 11.41 -4.58 32.21
C SER A 307 12.11 -3.23 32.43
N LYS A 308 13.43 -3.15 32.21
CA LYS A 308 14.20 -1.91 32.41
C LYS A 308 13.83 -0.84 31.37
N ARG A 309 13.58 0.40 31.82
CA ARG A 309 13.35 1.55 30.93
C ARG A 309 14.61 1.95 30.18
N SER A 310 14.44 2.40 28.95
CA SER A 310 15.51 3.00 28.16
C SER A 310 14.98 4.19 27.37
N HIS A 311 15.61 5.36 27.54
CA HIS A 311 15.34 6.53 26.70
C HIS A 311 16.10 6.48 25.38
N TRP A 312 16.98 5.50 25.19
CA TRP A 312 17.84 5.43 24.00
C TRP A 312 17.07 5.26 22.69
N PRO A 313 16.02 4.40 22.59
CA PRO A 313 15.19 4.33 21.39
C PRO A 313 14.59 5.68 20.99
N LEU A 314 14.09 6.46 21.95
CA LEU A 314 13.52 7.78 21.71
C LEU A 314 14.60 8.81 21.31
N ARG A 315 15.76 8.81 21.97
CA ARG A 315 16.89 9.70 21.63
C ARG A 315 17.38 9.42 20.20
N TRP A 316 17.60 8.15 19.86
CA TRP A 316 18.02 7.74 18.53
C TRP A 316 16.97 8.05 17.47
N TRP A 317 15.69 7.91 17.82
CA TRP A 317 14.58 8.33 16.97
C TRP A 317 14.68 9.81 16.61
N TYR A 318 14.87 10.69 17.60
CA TYR A 318 15.05 12.13 17.36
C TYR A 318 16.27 12.44 16.47
N VAL A 319 17.42 11.83 16.75
CA VAL A 319 18.64 12.00 15.94
C VAL A 319 18.37 11.61 14.48
N ARG A 320 17.76 10.43 14.26
CA ARG A 320 17.41 9.97 12.91
C ARG A 320 16.43 10.91 12.24
N ARG A 321 15.46 11.48 12.97
CA ARG A 321 14.50 12.46 12.43
C ARG A 321 15.19 13.75 11.99
N VAL A 322 16.14 14.29 12.74
CA VAL A 322 16.92 15.47 12.31
C VAL A 322 17.65 15.19 10.99
N ILE A 323 18.27 14.01 10.86
CA ILE A 323 18.96 13.60 9.62
C ILE A 323 17.99 13.52 8.44
N VAL A 324 16.74 13.07 8.62
CA VAL A 324 15.76 13.01 7.51
C VAL A 324 14.90 14.27 7.36
N PHE A 325 15.43 15.44 7.70
CA PHE A 325 14.73 16.74 7.64
C PHE A 325 13.46 16.83 8.49
N TRP A 326 13.48 16.16 9.65
CA TRP A 326 12.48 16.24 10.71
C TRP A 326 11.06 15.91 10.21
N LYS A 327 10.18 16.91 10.17
CA LYS A 327 8.77 16.80 9.78
C LYS A 327 8.56 16.96 8.26
N MET A 328 9.57 17.37 7.49
CA MET A 328 9.42 17.67 6.06
C MET A 328 8.85 16.50 5.23
N PRO A 329 9.35 15.25 5.35
CA PRO A 329 8.79 14.13 4.58
C PRO A 329 7.29 13.89 4.84
N TYR A 330 6.85 14.13 6.08
CA TYR A 330 5.47 13.94 6.52
C TYR A 330 4.56 15.05 6.02
N LEU A 331 5.04 16.30 6.02
CA LEU A 331 4.33 17.43 5.42
C LEU A 331 4.18 17.26 3.90
N ILE A 332 5.22 16.76 3.23
CA ILE A 332 5.15 16.44 1.79
C ILE A 332 4.14 15.32 1.54
N ALA A 333 4.15 14.25 2.34
CA ALA A 333 3.19 13.15 2.21
C ALA A 333 1.74 13.62 2.41
N GLU A 334 1.50 14.47 3.41
CA GLU A 334 0.18 15.02 3.67
C GLU A 334 -0.28 16.00 2.58
N TRP A 335 0.61 16.87 2.10
CA TRP A 335 0.34 17.71 0.93
C TRP A 335 0.01 16.87 -0.30
N ALA A 336 0.80 15.82 -0.54
CA ALA A 336 0.61 14.89 -1.66
C ALA A 336 -0.72 14.15 -1.55
N HIS A 337 -1.14 13.75 -0.35
CA HIS A 337 -2.48 13.16 -0.14
C HIS A 337 -3.58 14.15 -0.50
N ARG A 338 -3.50 15.39 0.02
CA ARG A 338 -4.51 16.43 -0.21
C ARG A 338 -4.59 16.83 -1.69
N LYS A 339 -3.46 16.88 -2.40
CA LYS A 339 -3.40 17.21 -3.83
C LYS A 339 -3.65 16.02 -4.76
N GLY A 340 -3.37 14.82 -4.28
CA GLY A 340 -3.49 13.56 -5.02
C GLY A 340 -4.91 12.99 -5.08
N ARG A 341 -5.92 13.65 -4.48
CA ARG A 341 -7.32 13.22 -4.56
C ARG A 341 -8.07 14.06 -5.59
N PRO A 342 -8.53 13.47 -6.71
CA PRO A 342 -9.39 14.18 -7.63
C PRO A 342 -10.75 14.48 -6.98
N THR A 343 -11.35 15.61 -7.35
CA THR A 343 -12.75 15.90 -7.02
C THR A 343 -13.64 14.96 -7.80
N LEU A 344 -14.52 14.26 -7.08
CA LEU A 344 -15.41 13.28 -7.71
C LEU A 344 -16.59 13.99 -8.38
N PRO A 345 -17.14 13.41 -9.47
CA PRO A 345 -18.36 13.90 -10.08
C PRO A 345 -19.52 13.93 -9.08
N GLU A 346 -20.42 14.90 -9.24
CA GLU A 346 -21.57 15.11 -8.34
C GLU A 346 -22.46 13.86 -8.22
N CYS A 347 -22.66 13.13 -9.33
CA CYS A 347 -23.41 11.87 -9.32
C CYS A 347 -22.80 10.82 -8.38
N VAL A 348 -21.46 10.71 -8.34
CA VAL A 348 -20.77 9.77 -7.44
C VAL A 348 -20.80 10.25 -6.00
N GLN A 349 -20.73 11.56 -5.77
CA GLN A 349 -20.88 12.13 -4.43
C GLN A 349 -22.27 11.86 -3.87
N ALA A 350 -23.33 12.06 -4.66
CA ALA A 350 -24.71 11.74 -4.30
C ALA A 350 -24.91 10.23 -4.08
N TRP A 351 -24.33 9.39 -4.95
CA TRP A 351 -24.36 7.93 -4.81
C TRP A 351 -23.70 7.43 -3.51
N SER A 352 -22.69 8.16 -3.01
CA SER A 352 -21.93 7.82 -1.80
C SER A 352 -22.59 8.28 -0.49
N GLN A 353 -23.71 9.00 -0.55
CA GLN A 353 -24.44 9.44 0.64
C GLN A 353 -25.13 8.25 1.34
N PRO A 354 -25.26 8.28 2.68
CA PRO A 354 -25.92 7.22 3.43
C PRO A 354 -27.40 7.10 3.07
N LEU A 355 -27.85 5.88 2.88
CA LEU A 355 -29.25 5.49 2.73
C LEU A 355 -29.86 5.07 4.08
N PRO A 356 -31.16 5.30 4.29
CA PRO A 356 -31.92 4.70 5.38
C PRO A 356 -31.83 3.17 5.34
N ARG A 357 -31.78 2.52 6.51
CA ARG A 357 -31.63 1.05 6.62
C ARG A 357 -32.69 0.26 5.87
N GLU A 358 -33.90 0.81 5.75
CA GLU A 358 -35.01 0.21 5.02
C GLU A 358 -34.77 0.10 3.51
N GLN A 359 -33.88 0.95 2.96
CA GLN A 359 -33.54 1.01 1.54
C GLN A 359 -32.26 0.24 1.22
N TRP A 360 -31.69 -0.49 2.19
CA TRP A 360 -30.47 -1.25 1.97
C TRP A 360 -30.75 -2.48 1.11
N ALA A 361 -30.00 -2.61 0.02
CA ALA A 361 -30.05 -3.78 -0.83
C ALA A 361 -29.59 -5.02 -0.05
N GLN A 362 -30.30 -6.14 -0.24
CA GLN A 362 -30.01 -7.40 0.44
C GLN A 362 -29.25 -8.36 -0.49
N PRO A 363 -28.41 -9.26 0.06
CA PRO A 363 -27.75 -10.30 -0.74
C PRO A 363 -28.76 -11.20 -1.42
N SER A 364 -28.49 -11.63 -2.66
CA SER A 364 -29.39 -12.53 -3.38
C SER A 364 -29.55 -13.88 -2.67
N PRO A 365 -30.70 -14.57 -2.83
CA PRO A 365 -30.91 -15.90 -2.25
C PRO A 365 -29.87 -16.92 -2.72
N ALA A 366 -29.39 -16.78 -3.97
CA ALA A 366 -28.34 -17.63 -4.53
C ALA A 366 -27.02 -17.44 -3.78
N LEU A 367 -26.62 -16.18 -3.53
CA LEU A 367 -25.41 -15.87 -2.78
C LEU A 367 -25.49 -16.34 -1.33
N GLN A 368 -26.65 -16.17 -0.66
CA GLN A 368 -26.84 -16.63 0.71
C GLN A 368 -26.71 -18.16 0.82
N LYS A 369 -27.34 -18.90 -0.11
CA LYS A 369 -27.24 -20.36 -0.19
C LYS A 369 -25.81 -20.81 -0.43
N ALA A 370 -25.12 -20.21 -1.40
CA ALA A 370 -23.73 -20.51 -1.72
C ALA A 370 -22.80 -20.25 -0.52
N ASN A 371 -22.94 -19.09 0.13
CA ASN A 371 -22.19 -18.75 1.34
C ASN A 371 -22.39 -19.76 2.47
N ALA A 372 -23.62 -20.16 2.73
CA ALA A 372 -23.91 -21.13 3.79
C ALA A 372 -23.28 -22.51 3.52
N LEU A 373 -23.31 -22.97 2.26
CA LEU A 373 -22.71 -24.23 1.85
C LEU A 373 -21.18 -24.20 1.96
N VAL A 374 -20.55 -23.14 1.43
CA VAL A 374 -19.09 -22.96 1.48
C VAL A 374 -18.60 -22.83 2.92
N LYS A 375 -19.24 -21.98 3.73
CA LYS A 375 -18.89 -21.81 5.15
C LYS A 375 -19.02 -23.12 5.93
N THR A 376 -20.10 -23.87 5.71
CA THR A 376 -20.28 -25.18 6.36
C THR A 376 -19.21 -26.19 5.94
N ALA A 377 -18.84 -26.23 4.66
CA ALA A 377 -17.81 -27.12 4.16
C ALA A 377 -16.42 -26.77 4.72
N MET A 378 -16.09 -25.49 4.81
CA MET A 378 -14.81 -25.04 5.37
C MET A 378 -14.74 -25.25 6.89
N ASP A 379 -15.74 -24.76 7.64
CA ASP A 379 -15.70 -24.76 9.11
C ASP A 379 -15.88 -26.16 9.71
N LYS A 380 -16.76 -27.00 9.14
CA LYS A 380 -17.07 -28.33 9.71
C LYS A 380 -16.25 -29.47 9.11
N LYS A 381 -15.88 -29.37 7.83
CA LYS A 381 -15.17 -30.45 7.12
C LYS A 381 -13.69 -30.15 6.87
N GLY A 382 -13.23 -28.94 7.19
CA GLY A 382 -11.84 -28.51 6.94
C GLY A 382 -11.48 -28.49 5.45
N ALA A 383 -12.47 -28.36 4.57
CA ALA A 383 -12.25 -28.37 3.13
C ALA A 383 -11.50 -27.11 2.68
N SER A 384 -10.67 -27.24 1.64
CA SER A 384 -10.05 -26.08 0.99
C SER A 384 -11.13 -25.20 0.34
N PHE A 385 -10.84 -23.92 0.12
CA PHE A 385 -11.78 -22.99 -0.54
C PHE A 385 -12.28 -23.51 -1.89
N VAL A 386 -11.37 -24.07 -2.71
CA VAL A 386 -11.69 -24.64 -4.02
C VAL A 386 -12.62 -25.85 -3.88
N ASP A 387 -12.33 -26.75 -2.95
CA ASP A 387 -13.16 -27.95 -2.75
C ASP A 387 -14.53 -27.61 -2.17
N ALA A 388 -14.59 -26.60 -1.30
CA ALA A 388 -15.85 -26.09 -0.75
C ALA A 388 -16.72 -25.45 -1.85
N CYS A 389 -16.12 -24.71 -2.78
CA CYS A 389 -16.84 -24.11 -3.92
C CYS A 389 -17.37 -25.19 -4.89
N LYS A 390 -16.55 -26.22 -5.19
CA LYS A 390 -16.99 -27.38 -5.99
C LYS A 390 -18.15 -28.11 -5.33
N ALA A 391 -18.06 -28.35 -4.02
CA ALA A 391 -19.14 -28.99 -3.26
C ALA A 391 -20.44 -28.16 -3.23
N ALA A 392 -20.34 -26.84 -3.37
CA ALA A 392 -21.49 -25.93 -3.47
C ALA A 392 -22.07 -25.81 -4.89
N GLY A 393 -21.46 -26.46 -5.89
CA GLY A 393 -21.89 -26.41 -7.29
C GLY A 393 -21.63 -25.06 -7.98
N LEU A 394 -20.63 -24.32 -7.51
CA LEU A 394 -20.24 -23.02 -8.07
C LEU A 394 -19.26 -23.14 -9.26
N HIS A 395 -18.66 -24.31 -9.42
CA HIS A 395 -17.72 -24.68 -10.47
C HIS A 395 -17.82 -26.16 -10.79
#